data_AF-A0A1E5GD37-F1
#
_entry.id   AF-A0A1E5GD37-F1
#
_cell.length_a   1.000
_cell.length_b   1.000
_cell.length_c   1.000
_cell.angle_alpha   90.00
_cell.angle_beta   90.00
_cell.angle_gamma   90.00
#
_symmetry.space_group_name_H-M   'P 1'
#
loop_
_entity.id
_entity.type
_entity.pdbx_description
1 polymer ?
#
loop_
_entity_poly.entity_id
_entity_poly.type
_entity_poly.pdbx_seq_one_letter_code
_entity_poly.pdbx_strand_id
1 'polypeptide(L)'
;MVSLKKVFCGALVALGIGLFISQPADAASVLTEGTDLKGYAATITTKNDGTNVLTTKKGEYLLNETAKIYSSSSIVITLNNTKPVTINSINTKCTLELRGNGEMQVQTQDDVAINVGTYFKAFKLTKYGKGKVTASASKIGLKVKNEIQMEGGSVEASGAEYGIYCDNDIKPYYDAVLKGVSSNGTGIYAYRDIYAWKGATVIGEGQVAGARSIIAHIQAEDAGSSITGISHDINSPLSALHADKQMLRAYHGAVVREEYVKPDFKISDEEPLNLTQNYVTVARNMKNMANYDWSSTPESVYLANGGLLGDVTKPFKDGTVIGTRTNSSACVDKNEVTQLKKNGRHEVVFTGTSSHYIVPVLTRHYVDSQLEGNYELYKEEIHYVEVGSLVKVDDFQLDFSWTESTYEGADKTDFIAVKDGTPLEINYKYLAEL
;
A
#
# COMPACT_ATOMS: atom_id res chain seq x y z
N MET A 1 -79.29 31.75 31.81
CA MET A 1 -79.77 31.40 33.16
C MET A 1 -79.05 30.11 33.56
N VAL A 2 -78.05 30.11 34.47
CA VAL A 2 -78.16 30.29 35.93
C VAL A 2 -79.21 29.33 36.52
N SER A 3 -78.97 28.42 37.48
CA SER A 3 -77.77 27.94 38.19
C SER A 3 -78.18 26.88 39.24
N LEU A 4 -77.21 26.08 39.70
CA LEU A 4 -76.98 25.65 41.11
C LEU A 4 -78.01 24.69 41.79
N LYS A 5 -77.66 23.61 42.49
CA LYS A 5 -76.82 23.48 43.71
C LYS A 5 -76.53 21.97 43.98
N LYS A 6 -75.27 21.54 44.16
CA LYS A 6 -74.45 21.42 45.42
C LYS A 6 -74.71 20.14 46.25
N VAL A 7 -73.65 19.32 46.42
CA VAL A 7 -72.98 18.91 47.69
C VAL A 7 -71.55 18.44 47.30
N PHE A 8 -70.47 19.21 47.49
CA PHE A 8 -69.56 19.37 48.65
C PHE A 8 -68.64 18.17 49.02
N CYS A 9 -67.34 18.42 48.81
CA CYS A 9 -66.13 18.03 49.56
C CYS A 9 -65.70 16.56 49.76
N GLY A 10 -64.41 16.32 49.46
CA GLY A 10 -63.61 15.32 50.16
C GLY A 10 -62.44 14.79 49.34
N ALA A 11 -61.34 15.54 49.25
CA ALA A 11 -60.06 15.02 48.77
C ALA A 11 -59.48 14.03 49.80
N LEU A 12 -58.97 12.89 49.34
CA LEU A 12 -57.89 12.17 50.00
C LEU A 12 -57.12 11.34 48.98
N VAL A 13 -55.85 11.72 48.86
CA VAL A 13 -54.78 11.06 48.13
C VAL A 13 -54.53 9.68 48.73
N ALA A 14 -54.47 8.65 47.89
CA ALA A 14 -53.76 7.43 48.20
C ALA A 14 -53.09 6.92 46.91
N LEU A 15 -51.77 7.08 46.87
CA LEU A 15 -50.86 6.39 45.97
C LEU A 15 -51.06 4.87 46.08
N GLY A 16 -51.03 4.17 44.95
CA GLY A 16 -50.74 2.73 44.97
C GLY A 16 -51.26 1.95 43.78
N ILE A 17 -50.33 1.60 42.89
CA ILE A 17 -50.36 0.43 41.99
C ILE A 17 -51.24 0.59 40.75
N GLY A 18 -50.69 1.29 39.75
CA GLY A 18 -51.08 1.15 38.35
C GLY A 18 -49.92 0.51 37.58
N LEU A 19 -50.09 -0.76 37.22
CA LEU A 19 -49.26 -1.49 36.26
C LEU A 19 -49.14 -0.68 34.96
N PHE A 20 -48.03 0.03 34.78
CA PHE A 20 -47.62 0.44 33.44
C PHE A 20 -46.97 -0.76 32.79
N ILE A 21 -47.78 -1.45 31.98
CA ILE A 21 -47.32 -2.35 30.94
C ILE A 21 -46.36 -1.52 30.07
N SER A 22 -45.06 -1.75 30.25
CA SER A 22 -44.04 -1.22 29.35
C SER A 22 -44.34 -1.80 27.97
N GLN A 23 -44.83 -0.95 27.06
CA GLN A 23 -44.70 -1.26 25.64
C GLN A 23 -43.21 -1.49 25.37
N PRO A 24 -42.82 -2.61 24.72
CA PRO A 24 -41.44 -2.76 24.29
C PRO A 24 -41.12 -1.55 23.41
N ALA A 25 -40.00 -0.87 23.70
CA ALA A 25 -39.50 0.17 22.82
C ALA A 25 -39.43 -0.42 21.41
N ASP A 26 -40.17 0.16 20.46
CA ASP A 26 -40.12 -0.28 19.07
C ASP A 26 -38.64 -0.32 18.66
N ALA A 27 -38.18 -1.50 18.24
CA ALA A 27 -36.80 -1.69 17.84
C ALA A 27 -36.50 -0.71 16.70
N ALA A 28 -35.47 0.12 16.87
CA ALA A 28 -35.06 1.09 15.86
C ALA A 28 -34.90 0.37 14.52
N SER A 29 -35.56 0.88 13.48
CA SER A 29 -35.49 0.25 12.16
C SER A 29 -34.06 0.32 11.61
N VAL A 30 -33.66 -0.73 10.88
CA VAL A 30 -32.36 -0.73 10.19
C VAL A 30 -32.42 0.28 9.05
N LEU A 31 -31.39 1.11 8.93
CA LEU A 31 -31.33 2.11 7.87
C LEU A 31 -31.14 1.45 6.50
N THR A 32 -32.03 1.72 5.55
CA THR A 32 -31.97 1.20 4.17
C THR A 32 -31.76 2.32 3.15
N GLU A 33 -31.38 1.97 1.93
CA GLU A 33 -31.20 2.93 0.81
C GLU A 33 -32.48 3.69 0.43
N GLY A 34 -33.66 3.14 0.76
CA GLY A 34 -34.94 3.84 0.59
C GLY A 34 -35.17 4.99 1.58
N THR A 35 -34.36 5.07 2.64
CA THR A 35 -34.46 6.10 3.67
C THR A 35 -33.49 7.25 3.38
N ASP A 36 -33.96 8.26 2.67
CA ASP A 36 -33.18 9.48 2.42
C ASP A 36 -33.06 10.34 3.68
N LEU A 37 -31.86 10.59 4.18
CA LEU A 37 -31.62 11.45 5.35
C LEU A 37 -31.75 12.95 5.04
N LYS A 38 -31.89 13.37 3.77
CA LYS A 38 -32.13 14.76 3.34
C LYS A 38 -31.15 15.79 3.91
N GLY A 39 -29.92 15.37 4.21
CA GLY A 39 -28.88 16.24 4.78
C GLY A 39 -29.07 16.64 6.23
N TYR A 40 -30.03 16.06 6.96
CA TYR A 40 -30.13 16.30 8.39
C TYR A 40 -28.88 15.77 9.11
N ALA A 41 -28.31 16.59 9.99
CA ALA A 41 -27.18 16.17 10.81
C ALA A 41 -27.50 14.87 11.54
N ALA A 42 -26.53 13.97 11.58
CA ALA A 42 -26.64 12.66 12.18
C ALA A 42 -25.52 12.46 13.21
N THR A 43 -25.82 11.73 14.28
CA THR A 43 -24.82 11.31 15.27
C THR A 43 -24.91 9.81 15.44
N ILE A 44 -23.77 9.14 15.40
CA ILE A 44 -23.67 7.71 15.68
C ILE A 44 -23.22 7.54 17.12
N THR A 45 -23.98 6.76 17.90
CA THR A 45 -23.68 6.50 19.32
C THR A 45 -23.81 5.02 19.63
N THR A 46 -23.03 4.55 20.60
CA THR A 46 -23.16 3.21 21.17
C THR A 46 -24.12 3.26 22.35
N LYS A 47 -25.19 2.48 22.31
CA LYS A 47 -26.15 2.33 23.41
C LYS A 47 -25.60 1.45 24.52
N ASN A 48 -26.30 1.40 25.66
CA ASN A 48 -25.89 0.63 26.83
C ASN A 48 -25.78 -0.88 26.58
N ASP A 49 -26.60 -1.41 25.65
CA ASP A 49 -26.54 -2.81 25.22
C ASP A 49 -25.39 -3.09 24.22
N GLY A 50 -24.62 -2.06 23.86
CA GLY A 50 -23.51 -2.15 22.92
C GLY A 50 -23.90 -1.99 21.45
N THR A 51 -25.17 -1.79 21.13
CA THR A 51 -25.63 -1.55 19.75
C THR A 51 -25.24 -0.14 19.29
N ASN A 52 -24.96 0.02 18.01
CA ASN A 52 -24.72 1.32 17.41
C ASN A 52 -25.99 1.82 16.72
N VAL A 53 -26.36 3.07 16.99
CA VAL A 53 -27.49 3.73 16.34
C VAL A 53 -27.08 5.02 15.67
N LEU A 54 -27.77 5.38 14.59
CA LEU A 54 -27.73 6.70 13.97
C LEU A 54 -28.95 7.50 14.41
N THR A 55 -28.72 8.60 15.11
CA THR A 55 -29.77 9.52 15.53
C THR A 55 -29.73 10.77 14.66
N THR A 56 -30.88 11.15 14.11
CA THR A 56 -31.09 12.38 13.34
C THR A 56 -32.47 12.95 13.62
N LYS A 57 -32.80 14.14 13.09
CA LYS A 57 -34.14 14.75 13.24
C LYS A 57 -35.26 13.84 12.67
N LYS A 58 -34.95 12.95 11.74
CA LYS A 58 -35.93 11.99 11.18
C LYS A 58 -36.24 10.80 12.09
N GLY A 59 -35.40 10.53 13.07
CA GLY A 59 -35.54 9.36 13.93
C GLY A 59 -34.21 8.76 14.33
N GLU A 60 -34.31 7.64 15.01
CA GLU A 60 -33.19 6.80 15.42
C GLU A 60 -33.24 5.48 14.64
N TYR A 61 -32.09 5.07 14.11
CA TYR A 61 -31.97 3.91 13.24
C TYR A 61 -30.87 2.99 13.75
N LEU A 62 -31.12 1.69 13.75
CA LEU A 62 -30.11 0.69 14.09
C LEU A 62 -29.08 0.60 12.95
N LEU A 63 -27.80 0.58 13.32
CA LEU A 63 -26.69 0.36 12.38
C LEU A 63 -26.12 -1.04 12.57
N ASN A 64 -26.05 -1.78 11.46
CA ASN A 64 -25.42 -3.08 11.34
C ASN A 64 -24.83 -3.23 9.93
N GLU A 65 -24.23 -4.37 9.64
CA GLU A 65 -23.57 -4.68 8.35
C GLU A 65 -24.47 -4.56 7.11
N THR A 66 -25.79 -4.54 7.27
CA THR A 66 -26.75 -4.35 6.16
C THR A 66 -27.18 -2.89 5.99
N ALA A 67 -26.87 -2.01 6.96
CA ALA A 67 -27.33 -0.64 6.98
C ALA A 67 -26.71 0.19 5.86
N LYS A 68 -27.54 0.95 5.13
CA LYS A 68 -27.12 1.81 4.02
C LYS A 68 -27.47 3.26 4.33
N ILE A 69 -26.47 4.14 4.39
CA ILE A 69 -26.67 5.58 4.62
C ILE A 69 -26.86 6.28 3.27
N TYR A 70 -28.04 6.83 3.03
CA TYR A 70 -28.33 7.63 1.85
C TYR A 70 -28.70 9.08 2.21
N SER A 71 -28.17 10.05 1.46
CA SER A 71 -28.59 11.45 1.55
C SER A 71 -28.63 12.11 0.18
N SER A 72 -29.80 12.66 -0.18
CA SER A 72 -29.98 13.49 -1.38
C SER A 72 -29.33 14.88 -1.29
N SER A 73 -28.82 15.26 -0.12
CA SER A 73 -28.18 16.55 0.16
C SER A 73 -26.87 16.37 0.93
N SER A 74 -26.16 17.47 1.19
CA SER A 74 -24.97 17.45 2.05
C SER A 74 -25.34 17.01 3.47
N ILE A 75 -24.57 16.08 4.04
CA ILE A 75 -24.81 15.54 5.39
C ILE A 75 -23.56 15.63 6.25
N VAL A 76 -23.77 15.90 7.54
CA VAL A 76 -22.75 15.81 8.59
C VAL A 76 -23.07 14.60 9.46
N ILE A 77 -22.11 13.70 9.65
CA ILE A 77 -22.21 12.55 10.53
C ILE A 77 -21.14 12.66 11.61
N THR A 78 -21.58 12.74 12.88
CA THR A 78 -20.67 12.76 14.03
C THR A 78 -20.51 11.36 14.60
N LEU A 79 -19.29 10.82 14.56
CA LEU A 79 -18.89 9.54 15.14
C LEU A 79 -18.62 9.71 16.64
N ASN A 80 -19.61 9.39 17.46
CA ASN A 80 -19.54 9.42 18.93
C ASN A 80 -19.81 8.04 19.54
N ASN A 81 -19.54 6.99 18.78
CA ASN A 81 -19.60 5.60 19.21
C ASN A 81 -18.34 5.22 20.00
N THR A 82 -18.51 4.39 21.02
CA THR A 82 -17.43 3.84 21.85
C THR A 82 -16.98 2.45 21.38
N LYS A 83 -17.77 1.81 20.51
CA LYS A 83 -17.42 0.57 19.81
C LYS A 83 -17.47 0.79 18.30
N PRO A 84 -16.56 0.20 17.50
CA PRO A 84 -16.62 0.29 16.04
C PRO A 84 -18.00 -0.11 15.50
N VAL A 85 -18.49 0.61 14.49
CA VAL A 85 -19.71 0.26 13.77
C VAL A 85 -19.36 -0.23 12.37
N THR A 86 -19.97 -1.33 11.93
CA THR A 86 -19.89 -1.79 10.54
C THR A 86 -21.22 -1.51 9.85
N ILE A 87 -21.17 -0.91 8.67
CA ILE A 87 -22.32 -0.64 7.80
C ILE A 87 -22.00 -1.09 6.38
N ASN A 88 -23.03 -1.21 5.53
CA ASN A 88 -22.87 -1.64 4.16
C ASN A 88 -22.25 -0.54 3.28
N SER A 89 -22.92 0.61 3.16
CA SER A 89 -22.51 1.66 2.22
C SER A 89 -22.97 3.06 2.64
N ILE A 90 -22.30 4.07 2.08
CA ILE A 90 -22.68 5.47 2.20
C ILE A 90 -22.80 6.08 0.80
N ASN A 91 -23.93 6.69 0.49
CA ASN A 91 -24.16 7.39 -0.75
C ASN A 91 -24.73 8.79 -0.48
N THR A 92 -23.97 9.82 -0.85
CA THR A 92 -24.37 11.22 -0.70
C THR A 92 -24.32 11.94 -2.04
N LYS A 93 -25.38 12.66 -2.41
CA LYS A 93 -25.42 13.41 -3.67
C LYS A 93 -24.55 14.67 -3.65
N CYS A 94 -24.18 15.17 -2.47
CA CYS A 94 -23.37 16.37 -2.29
C CYS A 94 -22.18 16.13 -1.35
N THR A 95 -22.05 16.88 -0.26
CA THR A 95 -20.94 16.74 0.70
C THR A 95 -21.23 15.68 1.76
N LEU A 96 -20.24 14.83 2.04
CA LEU A 96 -20.20 14.01 3.24
C LEU A 96 -19.17 14.62 4.19
N GLU A 97 -19.60 15.03 5.38
CA GLU A 97 -18.72 15.51 6.43
C GLU A 97 -18.74 14.56 7.62
N LEU A 98 -17.58 14.05 8.01
CA LEU A 98 -17.39 13.18 9.17
C LEU A 98 -16.70 13.95 10.29
N ARG A 99 -17.18 13.78 11.52
CA ARG A 99 -16.65 14.42 12.74
C ARG A 99 -16.53 13.40 13.87
N GLY A 100 -15.91 13.81 14.97
CA GLY A 100 -15.86 13.02 16.20
C GLY A 100 -14.65 12.08 16.27
N ASN A 101 -14.71 11.14 17.21
CA ASN A 101 -13.59 10.27 17.59
C ASN A 101 -13.92 8.78 17.50
N GLY A 102 -15.14 8.44 17.07
CA GLY A 102 -15.55 7.05 16.90
C GLY A 102 -14.93 6.38 15.67
N GLU A 103 -15.22 5.09 15.53
CA GLU A 103 -14.74 4.25 14.43
C GLU A 103 -15.90 3.72 13.58
N MET A 104 -15.76 3.79 12.26
CA MET A 104 -16.74 3.26 11.29
C MET A 104 -16.04 2.40 10.24
N GLN A 105 -16.62 1.25 9.92
CA GLN A 105 -16.24 0.39 8.83
C GLN A 105 -17.38 0.35 7.82
N VAL A 106 -17.11 0.65 6.57
CA VAL A 106 -18.07 0.59 5.46
C VAL A 106 -17.63 -0.55 4.56
N GLN A 107 -18.37 -1.66 4.55
CA GLN A 107 -17.99 -2.87 3.84
C GLN A 107 -19.14 -3.32 2.94
N THR A 108 -18.87 -3.34 1.63
CA THR A 108 -19.83 -3.82 0.64
C THR A 108 -19.16 -4.71 -0.41
N GLN A 109 -19.97 -5.57 -1.03
CA GLN A 109 -19.58 -6.29 -2.25
C GLN A 109 -19.93 -5.50 -3.52
N ASP A 110 -20.69 -4.41 -3.37
CA ASP A 110 -20.99 -3.48 -4.46
C ASP A 110 -19.72 -2.80 -4.97
N ASP A 111 -19.82 -2.18 -6.15
CA ASP A 111 -18.70 -1.49 -6.81
C ASP A 111 -18.09 -0.37 -5.95
N VAL A 112 -18.88 0.29 -5.10
CA VAL A 112 -18.43 1.47 -4.32
C VAL A 112 -18.96 1.43 -2.89
N ALA A 113 -18.08 1.56 -1.89
CA ALA A 113 -18.46 1.57 -0.47
C ALA A 113 -18.93 2.96 -0.01
N ILE A 114 -18.14 4.00 -0.30
CA ILE A 114 -18.49 5.40 -0.01
C ILE A 114 -18.50 6.19 -1.31
N ASN A 115 -19.67 6.69 -1.72
CA ASN A 115 -19.87 7.50 -2.92
C ASN A 115 -20.32 8.92 -2.55
N VAL A 116 -19.51 9.92 -2.92
CA VAL A 116 -19.70 11.32 -2.54
C VAL A 116 -19.78 12.21 -3.79
N GLY A 117 -20.92 12.86 -3.97
CA GLY A 117 -21.20 13.66 -5.15
C GLY A 117 -20.50 15.02 -5.22
N THR A 118 -19.89 15.51 -4.14
CA THR A 118 -19.08 16.74 -4.17
C THR A 118 -17.84 16.63 -3.29
N TYR A 119 -17.93 17.00 -2.01
CA TYR A 119 -16.78 17.06 -1.11
C TYR A 119 -16.83 15.95 -0.07
N PHE A 120 -15.71 15.28 0.16
CA PHE A 120 -15.54 14.46 1.34
C PHE A 120 -14.70 15.24 2.35
N LYS A 121 -15.27 15.54 3.51
CA LYS A 121 -14.63 16.29 4.59
C LYS A 121 -14.50 15.39 5.79
N ALA A 122 -13.29 15.00 6.18
CA ALA A 122 -13.10 14.17 7.38
C ALA A 122 -12.38 14.97 8.47
N PHE A 123 -13.01 15.04 9.64
CA PHE A 123 -12.44 15.62 10.86
C PHE A 123 -11.96 17.07 10.67
N LYS A 124 -12.65 17.79 9.77
CA LYS A 124 -12.39 19.18 9.41
C LYS A 124 -12.84 20.13 10.54
N LEU A 125 -12.04 21.14 10.86
CA LEU A 125 -12.25 22.15 11.91
C LEU A 125 -12.31 21.60 13.35
N THR A 126 -12.01 20.32 13.53
CA THR A 126 -11.90 19.69 14.83
C THR A 126 -10.43 19.46 15.12
N LYS A 127 -9.76 20.39 15.82
CA LYS A 127 -8.39 20.22 16.34
C LYS A 127 -8.18 18.89 17.11
N TYR A 128 -9.26 18.20 17.45
CA TYR A 128 -9.31 16.97 18.22
C TYR A 128 -9.99 15.79 17.52
N GLY A 129 -10.46 15.93 16.27
CA GLY A 129 -11.15 14.85 15.58
C GLY A 129 -10.17 13.76 15.18
N LYS A 130 -10.21 12.63 15.90
CA LYS A 130 -9.31 11.47 15.72
C LYS A 130 -10.06 10.20 15.33
N GLY A 131 -11.26 10.36 14.75
CA GLY A 131 -12.04 9.21 14.31
C GLY A 131 -11.33 8.42 13.22
N LYS A 132 -11.79 7.19 13.03
CA LYS A 132 -11.23 6.24 12.08
C LYS A 132 -12.33 5.72 11.17
N VAL A 133 -12.09 5.74 9.87
CA VAL A 133 -13.03 5.24 8.85
C VAL A 133 -12.30 4.28 7.94
N THR A 134 -12.83 3.07 7.78
CA THR A 134 -12.38 2.15 6.74
C THR A 134 -13.49 1.93 5.72
N ALA A 135 -13.15 1.82 4.44
CA ALA A 135 -14.12 1.63 3.36
C ALA A 135 -13.63 0.57 2.37
N SER A 136 -14.33 -0.56 2.25
CA SER A 136 -13.96 -1.64 1.33
C SER A 136 -15.10 -1.99 0.38
N ALA A 137 -14.79 -2.05 -0.91
CA ALA A 137 -15.72 -2.36 -2.00
C ALA A 137 -15.07 -3.31 -3.01
N SER A 138 -15.85 -3.83 -3.97
CA SER A 138 -15.28 -4.66 -5.04
C SER A 138 -14.44 -3.87 -6.05
N LYS A 139 -14.76 -2.59 -6.33
CA LYS A 139 -13.98 -1.74 -7.26
C LYS A 139 -13.32 -0.53 -6.61
N ILE A 140 -14.09 0.30 -5.91
CA ILE A 140 -13.63 1.59 -5.36
C ILE A 140 -14.05 1.73 -3.90
N GLY A 141 -13.11 1.80 -2.97
CA GLY A 141 -13.41 2.01 -1.56
C GLY A 141 -14.08 3.37 -1.29
N LEU A 142 -13.44 4.46 -1.75
CA LEU A 142 -13.93 5.83 -1.60
C LEU A 142 -13.93 6.56 -2.95
N LYS A 143 -15.09 6.98 -3.42
CA LYS A 143 -15.27 7.77 -4.65
C LYS A 143 -15.77 9.18 -4.33
N VAL A 144 -15.03 10.20 -4.77
CA VAL A 144 -15.34 11.62 -4.54
C VAL A 144 -15.29 12.40 -5.83
N LYS A 145 -16.39 13.06 -6.19
CA LYS A 145 -16.50 13.81 -7.47
C LYS A 145 -15.83 15.18 -7.50
N ASN A 146 -15.47 15.73 -6.35
CA ASN A 146 -14.75 16.99 -6.29
C ASN A 146 -13.49 16.82 -5.45
N GLU A 147 -13.52 17.17 -4.17
CA GLU A 147 -12.29 17.25 -3.37
C GLU A 147 -12.41 16.52 -2.04
N ILE A 148 -11.29 15.91 -1.62
CA ILE A 148 -11.09 15.34 -0.29
C ILE A 148 -10.38 16.38 0.59
N GLN A 149 -10.94 16.69 1.75
CA GLN A 149 -10.38 17.60 2.74
C GLN A 149 -10.31 16.91 4.10
N MET A 150 -9.12 16.79 4.68
CA MET A 150 -8.95 16.17 6.00
C MET A 150 -8.10 17.03 6.90
N GLU A 151 -8.51 17.26 8.14
CA GLU A 151 -7.70 18.01 9.13
C GLU A 151 -7.32 17.18 10.37
N GLY A 152 -7.66 15.89 10.38
CA GLY A 152 -7.29 14.94 11.41
C GLY A 152 -7.83 13.54 11.10
N GLY A 153 -7.70 12.63 12.06
CA GLY A 153 -8.22 11.26 12.00
C GLY A 153 -7.59 10.40 10.91
N SER A 154 -8.17 9.22 10.70
CA SER A 154 -7.70 8.23 9.72
C SER A 154 -8.82 7.79 8.79
N VAL A 155 -8.54 7.80 7.49
CA VAL A 155 -9.42 7.26 6.46
C VAL A 155 -8.61 6.28 5.62
N GLU A 156 -9.03 5.03 5.61
CA GLU A 156 -8.46 3.97 4.78
C GLU A 156 -9.53 3.43 3.84
N ALA A 157 -9.20 3.25 2.56
CA ALA A 157 -10.14 2.72 1.60
C ALA A 157 -9.49 1.70 0.65
N SER A 158 -10.21 0.63 0.33
CA SER A 158 -9.75 -0.48 -0.49
C SER A 158 -10.74 -0.87 -1.58
N GLY A 159 -10.23 -1.25 -2.75
CA GLY A 159 -11.00 -1.77 -3.89
C GLY A 159 -10.10 -2.42 -4.93
N ALA A 160 -10.66 -3.13 -5.92
CA ALA A 160 -9.81 -3.76 -6.94
C ALA A 160 -9.20 -2.76 -7.93
N GLU A 161 -9.91 -1.69 -8.28
CA GLU A 161 -9.44 -0.66 -9.21
C GLU A 161 -8.73 0.47 -8.46
N TYR A 162 -9.40 1.01 -7.43
CA TYR A 162 -8.89 2.10 -6.63
C TYR A 162 -9.24 1.91 -5.15
N GLY A 163 -8.31 2.21 -4.25
CA GLY A 163 -8.69 2.46 -2.86
C GLY A 163 -9.48 3.75 -2.76
N ILE A 164 -8.90 4.82 -3.31
CA ILE A 164 -9.48 6.16 -3.34
C ILE A 164 -9.47 6.71 -4.77
N TYR A 165 -10.61 7.21 -5.22
CA TYR A 165 -10.78 7.90 -6.50
C TYR A 165 -11.34 9.30 -6.27
N CYS A 166 -10.63 10.32 -6.73
CA CYS A 166 -11.01 11.73 -6.62
C CYS A 166 -10.91 12.45 -7.98
N ASP A 167 -12.01 13.08 -8.45
CA ASP A 167 -12.03 13.82 -9.72
C ASP A 167 -11.34 15.20 -9.66
N ASN A 168 -10.83 15.63 -8.50
CA ASN A 168 -10.14 16.91 -8.33
C ASN A 168 -8.96 16.77 -7.36
N ASP A 169 -8.93 17.53 -6.26
CA ASP A 169 -7.80 17.59 -5.33
C ASP A 169 -7.98 16.66 -4.11
N ILE A 170 -6.87 16.23 -3.54
CA ILE A 170 -6.81 15.52 -2.25
C ILE A 170 -5.93 16.34 -1.30
N LYS A 171 -6.52 16.85 -0.21
CA LYS A 171 -5.89 17.81 0.71
C LYS A 171 -6.03 17.39 2.19
N PRO A 172 -5.21 16.44 2.68
CA PRO A 172 -5.00 16.18 4.09
C PRO A 172 -4.04 17.19 4.72
N TYR A 173 -4.34 17.58 5.95
CA TYR A 173 -3.61 18.55 6.76
C TYR A 173 -3.38 17.99 8.17
N TYR A 174 -2.41 18.56 8.88
CA TYR A 174 -2.16 18.28 10.30
C TYR A 174 -1.85 16.79 10.54
N ASP A 175 -2.44 16.14 11.53
CA ASP A 175 -2.21 14.72 11.83
C ASP A 175 -3.14 13.77 11.04
N ALA A 176 -3.75 14.23 9.95
CA ALA A 176 -4.60 13.41 9.09
C ALA A 176 -3.81 12.28 8.41
N VAL A 177 -4.38 11.08 8.41
CA VAL A 177 -3.86 9.90 7.71
C VAL A 177 -4.86 9.46 6.65
N LEU A 178 -4.46 9.48 5.37
CA LEU A 178 -5.25 8.99 4.25
C LEU A 178 -4.54 7.81 3.59
N LYS A 179 -5.21 6.65 3.53
CA LYS A 179 -4.66 5.45 2.90
C LYS A 179 -5.60 4.90 1.83
N GLY A 180 -5.06 4.61 0.64
CA GLY A 180 -5.80 3.97 -0.45
C GLY A 180 -5.08 2.72 -0.91
N VAL A 181 -5.76 1.57 -0.91
CA VAL A 181 -5.20 0.27 -1.32
C VAL A 181 -5.96 -0.26 -2.52
N SER A 182 -5.24 -0.67 -3.56
CA SER A 182 -5.80 -1.28 -4.76
C SER A 182 -5.16 -2.63 -5.04
N SER A 183 -5.97 -3.66 -5.30
CA SER A 183 -5.42 -4.99 -5.58
C SER A 183 -4.92 -5.15 -7.01
N ASN A 184 -5.51 -4.41 -7.97
CA ASN A 184 -5.18 -4.56 -9.41
C ASN A 184 -4.83 -3.24 -10.09
N GLY A 185 -5.15 -2.09 -9.49
CA GLY A 185 -5.01 -0.77 -10.10
C GLY A 185 -4.10 0.18 -9.30
N THR A 186 -4.56 1.42 -9.12
CA THR A 186 -3.83 2.47 -8.39
C THR A 186 -4.42 2.66 -7.01
N GLY A 187 -3.59 2.72 -5.97
CA GLY A 187 -4.08 2.90 -4.59
C GLY A 187 -4.90 4.18 -4.41
N ILE A 188 -4.33 5.32 -4.83
CA ILE A 188 -4.96 6.64 -4.78
C ILE A 188 -4.90 7.30 -6.17
N TYR A 189 -6.07 7.64 -6.71
CA TYR A 189 -6.19 8.43 -7.93
C TYR A 189 -6.74 9.82 -7.61
N ALA A 190 -6.07 10.85 -8.15
CA ALA A 190 -6.57 12.20 -8.23
C ALA A 190 -6.46 12.72 -9.68
N TYR A 191 -7.50 13.39 -10.18
CA TYR A 191 -7.37 14.06 -11.48
C TYR A 191 -6.40 15.24 -11.40
N ARG A 192 -6.39 15.98 -10.28
CA ARG A 192 -5.48 17.09 -10.02
C ARG A 192 -4.51 16.75 -8.89
N ASP A 193 -4.45 17.54 -7.82
CA ASP A 193 -3.33 17.46 -6.90
C ASP A 193 -3.55 16.43 -5.79
N ILE A 194 -2.45 15.80 -5.36
CA ILE A 194 -2.39 15.05 -4.09
C ILE A 194 -1.43 15.79 -3.16
N TYR A 195 -1.94 16.31 -2.06
CA TYR A 195 -1.16 17.03 -1.07
C TYR A 195 -0.97 16.23 0.21
N ALA A 196 0.07 16.57 0.97
CA ALA A 196 0.21 16.27 2.39
C ALA A 196 0.82 17.48 3.08
N TRP A 197 0.07 18.12 3.99
CA TRP A 197 0.45 19.40 4.58
C TRP A 197 0.49 19.36 6.11
N LYS A 198 1.40 20.13 6.70
CA LYS A 198 1.47 20.36 8.16
C LYS A 198 1.52 19.10 9.04
N GLY A 199 2.18 18.03 8.58
CA GLY A 199 2.32 16.77 9.31
C GLY A 199 1.50 15.60 8.74
N ALA A 200 0.73 15.83 7.67
CA ALA A 200 -0.23 14.83 7.19
C ALA A 200 0.48 13.66 6.51
N THR A 201 -0.15 12.49 6.55
CA THR A 201 0.38 11.27 5.93
C THR A 201 -0.58 10.75 4.87
N VAL A 202 -0.08 10.53 3.66
CA VAL A 202 -0.81 9.92 2.55
C VAL A 202 -0.09 8.66 2.12
N ILE A 203 -0.79 7.54 2.03
CA ILE A 203 -0.24 6.24 1.64
C ILE A 203 -1.11 5.65 0.55
N GLY A 204 -0.58 5.56 -0.66
CA GLY A 204 -1.21 4.83 -1.75
C GLY A 204 -0.50 3.51 -1.99
N GLU A 205 -1.23 2.41 -2.08
CA GLU A 205 -0.70 1.09 -2.42
C GLU A 205 -1.50 0.51 -3.58
N GLY A 206 -0.83 0.08 -4.64
CA GLY A 206 -1.51 -0.49 -5.81
C GLY A 206 -0.64 -1.46 -6.59
N GLN A 207 -1.28 -2.29 -7.41
CA GLN A 207 -0.54 -3.15 -8.34
C GLN A 207 0.23 -2.32 -9.38
N VAL A 208 -0.37 -1.24 -9.88
CA VAL A 208 0.19 -0.43 -10.98
C VAL A 208 0.98 0.77 -10.45
N ALA A 209 0.44 1.45 -9.43
CA ALA A 209 1.05 2.59 -8.78
C ALA A 209 0.41 2.80 -7.40
N GLY A 210 1.17 3.37 -6.47
CA GLY A 210 0.63 3.75 -5.17
C GLY A 210 -0.31 4.94 -5.28
N ALA A 211 0.18 6.05 -5.85
CA ALA A 211 -0.61 7.25 -6.04
C ALA A 211 -0.38 7.88 -7.42
N ARG A 212 -1.47 8.33 -8.06
CA ARG A 212 -1.45 8.94 -9.39
C ARG A 212 -2.21 10.27 -9.43
N SER A 213 -1.57 11.29 -10.01
CA SER A 213 -2.15 12.59 -10.38
C SER A 213 -2.11 12.76 -11.90
N ILE A 214 -3.22 13.18 -12.54
CA ILE A 214 -3.26 13.32 -14.01
C ILE A 214 -2.75 14.67 -14.49
N ILE A 215 -3.24 15.79 -13.98
CA ILE A 215 -2.90 17.11 -14.54
C ILE A 215 -2.05 17.99 -13.63
N ALA A 216 -1.81 17.57 -12.39
CA ALA A 216 -1.21 18.40 -11.36
C ALA A 216 -0.14 17.65 -10.54
N HIS A 217 0.18 18.12 -9.34
CA HIS A 217 1.34 17.66 -8.57
C HIS A 217 0.99 16.55 -7.58
N ILE A 218 2.02 15.82 -7.17
CA ILE A 218 2.04 15.11 -5.89
C ILE A 218 3.00 15.89 -5.00
N GLN A 219 2.51 16.47 -3.90
CA GLN A 219 3.29 17.43 -3.10
C GLN A 219 3.14 17.21 -1.60
N ALA A 220 4.25 16.92 -0.94
CA ALA A 220 4.38 16.97 0.52
C ALA A 220 5.07 18.27 0.95
N GLU A 221 4.58 18.92 1.99
CA GLU A 221 5.17 20.16 2.51
C GLU A 221 5.01 20.27 4.03
N ASP A 222 6.00 20.89 4.66
CA ASP A 222 6.26 20.94 6.11
C ASP A 222 6.84 19.64 6.69
N ALA A 223 7.69 19.80 7.72
CA ALA A 223 8.29 18.69 8.43
C ALA A 223 7.21 17.79 9.05
N GLY A 224 7.41 16.47 8.91
CA GLY A 224 6.45 15.46 9.34
C GLY A 224 5.41 15.08 8.28
N SER A 225 5.19 15.91 7.25
CA SER A 225 4.32 15.53 6.14
C SER A 225 4.97 14.47 5.26
N SER A 226 4.20 13.47 4.85
CA SER A 226 4.69 12.43 3.95
C SER A 226 3.65 11.95 2.94
N ILE A 227 4.13 11.62 1.73
CA ILE A 227 3.37 10.88 0.73
C ILE A 227 4.18 9.65 0.35
N THR A 228 3.62 8.45 0.56
CA THR A 228 4.22 7.18 0.15
C THR A 228 3.37 6.55 -0.94
N GLY A 229 3.99 6.21 -2.07
CA GLY A 229 3.39 5.40 -3.12
C GLY A 229 4.06 4.04 -3.14
N ILE A 230 3.29 2.98 -2.99
CA ILE A 230 3.72 1.59 -2.98
C ILE A 230 3.20 0.92 -4.26
N SER A 231 4.10 0.39 -5.08
CA SER A 231 3.77 -0.39 -6.29
C SER A 231 4.20 -1.86 -6.11
N HIS A 232 3.33 -2.79 -6.51
CA HIS A 232 3.65 -4.22 -6.61
C HIS A 232 4.11 -4.63 -8.02
N ASP A 233 4.28 -3.67 -8.93
CA ASP A 233 4.86 -3.88 -10.25
C ASP A 233 5.89 -2.79 -10.57
N ILE A 234 7.16 -3.16 -10.55
CA ILE A 234 8.26 -2.27 -10.95
C ILE A 234 8.32 -2.06 -12.48
N ASN A 235 7.72 -2.97 -13.25
CA ASN A 235 7.66 -2.91 -14.72
C ASN A 235 6.40 -2.20 -15.23
N SER A 236 5.57 -1.69 -14.32
CA SER A 236 4.41 -0.86 -14.64
C SER A 236 4.79 0.32 -15.56
N PRO A 237 3.88 0.81 -16.42
CA PRO A 237 4.11 2.06 -17.13
C PRO A 237 4.12 3.29 -16.20
N LEU A 238 3.70 3.13 -14.93
CA LEU A 238 3.59 4.19 -13.95
C LEU A 238 4.57 3.96 -12.79
N SER A 239 5.25 5.04 -12.38
CA SER A 239 6.04 5.09 -11.15
C SER A 239 5.16 4.93 -9.91
N ALA A 240 5.74 4.54 -8.76
CA ALA A 240 4.94 4.30 -7.56
C ALA A 240 4.25 5.59 -7.07
N LEU A 241 4.91 6.75 -7.27
CA LEU A 241 4.30 8.08 -7.23
C LEU A 241 4.32 8.69 -8.62
N HIS A 242 3.15 8.80 -9.27
CA HIS A 242 3.08 9.20 -10.68
C HIS A 242 2.23 10.46 -10.89
N ALA A 243 2.86 11.58 -11.24
CA ALA A 243 2.18 12.79 -11.67
C ALA A 243 2.30 12.96 -13.20
N ASP A 244 1.31 12.56 -14.01
CA ASP A 244 1.45 12.41 -15.48
C ASP A 244 2.02 13.68 -16.15
N LYS A 245 1.45 14.85 -15.85
CA LYS A 245 1.79 16.14 -16.50
C LYS A 245 2.73 17.05 -15.71
N GLN A 246 2.96 16.78 -14.42
CA GLN A 246 3.72 17.68 -13.55
C GLN A 246 4.80 16.91 -12.79
N MET A 247 5.03 17.32 -11.54
CA MET A 247 6.23 17.07 -10.78
C MET A 247 5.88 16.52 -9.41
N LEU A 248 6.77 15.69 -8.90
CA LEU A 248 6.80 15.26 -7.52
C LEU A 248 7.48 16.34 -6.67
N ARG A 249 6.94 16.69 -5.51
CA ARG A 249 7.46 17.76 -4.66
C ARG A 249 7.55 17.36 -3.21
N ALA A 250 8.68 17.67 -2.59
CA ALA A 250 8.83 17.61 -1.14
C ALA A 250 9.53 18.87 -0.65
N TYR A 251 8.87 19.61 0.24
CA TYR A 251 9.35 20.90 0.75
C TYR A 251 9.47 20.92 2.28
N HIS A 252 10.42 21.70 2.79
CA HIS A 252 10.51 22.06 4.22
C HIS A 252 10.62 20.86 5.17
N GLY A 253 11.40 19.84 4.81
CA GLY A 253 11.56 18.62 5.63
C GLY A 253 10.50 17.55 5.39
N ALA A 254 9.57 17.76 4.46
CA ALA A 254 8.61 16.74 4.05
C ALA A 254 9.28 15.60 3.25
N VAL A 255 8.60 14.45 3.17
CA VAL A 255 9.11 13.25 2.49
C VAL A 255 8.14 12.79 1.41
N VAL A 256 8.66 12.53 0.21
CA VAL A 256 7.98 11.74 -0.82
C VAL A 256 8.72 10.42 -0.97
N ARG A 257 8.01 9.31 -0.89
CA ARG A 257 8.58 7.95 -0.91
C ARG A 257 7.93 7.13 -2.00
N GLU A 258 8.76 6.52 -2.82
CA GLU A 258 8.37 5.48 -3.75
C GLU A 258 8.85 4.15 -3.20
N GLU A 259 7.95 3.20 -3.06
CA GLU A 259 8.26 1.83 -2.65
C GLU A 259 7.84 0.87 -3.77
N TYR A 260 8.75 -0.04 -4.11
CA TYR A 260 8.51 -1.13 -5.04
C TYR A 260 8.65 -2.44 -4.27
N VAL A 261 7.56 -3.19 -4.17
CA VAL A 261 7.46 -4.40 -3.35
C VAL A 261 7.83 -5.62 -4.18
N LYS A 262 8.73 -6.44 -3.64
CA LYS A 262 9.25 -7.68 -4.25
C LYS A 262 9.59 -7.50 -5.73
N PRO A 263 10.40 -6.49 -6.09
CA PRO A 263 10.74 -6.29 -7.48
C PRO A 263 11.60 -7.47 -7.96
N ASP A 264 11.32 -7.97 -9.15
CA ASP A 264 12.07 -9.06 -9.79
C ASP A 264 13.36 -8.53 -10.42
N PHE A 265 14.25 -7.94 -9.60
CA PHE A 265 15.56 -7.51 -10.06
C PHE A 265 16.69 -8.16 -9.28
N LYS A 266 17.77 -8.43 -10.02
CA LYS A 266 18.91 -9.19 -9.55
C LYS A 266 20.07 -8.27 -9.22
N ILE A 267 20.47 -8.23 -7.96
CA ILE A 267 21.70 -7.56 -7.54
C ILE A 267 22.82 -8.59 -7.57
N SER A 268 23.83 -8.34 -8.41
CA SER A 268 25.05 -9.15 -8.53
C SER A 268 26.26 -8.43 -7.92
N ASP A 269 27.40 -9.10 -7.83
CA ASP A 269 28.66 -8.53 -7.36
C ASP A 269 29.62 -8.09 -8.50
N GLU A 270 29.27 -8.38 -9.76
CA GLU A 270 30.09 -8.07 -10.93
C GLU A 270 29.42 -7.05 -11.86
N GLU A 271 28.15 -7.25 -12.18
CA GLU A 271 27.38 -6.39 -13.09
C GLU A 271 26.54 -5.38 -12.29
N PRO A 272 26.83 -4.07 -12.41
CA PRO A 272 26.11 -3.04 -11.66
C PRO A 272 24.69 -2.87 -12.21
N LEU A 273 23.69 -3.03 -11.33
CA LEU A 273 22.29 -2.79 -11.68
C LEU A 273 22.00 -1.29 -11.77
N ASN A 274 21.81 -0.78 -12.98
CA ASN A 274 21.44 0.62 -13.20
C ASN A 274 19.92 0.81 -13.22
N LEU A 275 19.33 1.04 -12.05
CA LEU A 275 17.88 1.21 -11.89
C LEU A 275 17.25 2.22 -12.86
N THR A 276 17.95 3.32 -13.18
CA THR A 276 17.42 4.37 -14.07
C THR A 276 17.48 4.02 -15.56
N GLN A 277 18.30 3.06 -15.94
CA GLN A 277 18.35 2.53 -17.32
C GLN A 277 17.44 1.30 -17.47
N ASN A 278 17.32 0.50 -16.42
CA ASN A 278 16.59 -0.75 -16.44
C ASN A 278 15.09 -0.59 -16.16
N TYR A 279 14.67 0.42 -15.39
CA TYR A 279 13.27 0.59 -14.98
C TYR A 279 12.73 1.98 -15.29
N VAL A 280 11.77 2.05 -16.22
CA VAL A 280 11.08 3.30 -16.61
C VAL A 280 10.36 3.95 -15.42
N THR A 281 9.81 3.13 -14.53
CA THR A 281 9.15 3.58 -13.29
C THR A 281 10.10 4.38 -12.42
N VAL A 282 11.32 3.88 -12.19
CA VAL A 282 12.34 4.53 -11.36
C VAL A 282 12.93 5.74 -12.09
N ALA A 283 13.26 5.59 -13.38
CA ALA A 283 13.87 6.62 -14.21
C ALA A 283 13.07 7.92 -14.29
N ARG A 284 11.73 7.83 -14.15
CA ARG A 284 10.86 9.01 -14.17
C ARG A 284 11.22 10.02 -13.08
N ASN A 285 11.38 9.54 -11.85
CA ASN A 285 11.54 10.39 -10.66
C ASN A 285 12.99 10.39 -10.13
N MET A 286 13.80 9.42 -10.53
CA MET A 286 15.23 9.34 -10.24
C MET A 286 16.05 9.65 -11.50
N LYS A 287 16.58 10.87 -11.60
CA LYS A 287 17.41 11.28 -12.75
C LYS A 287 18.81 10.64 -12.75
N ASN A 288 19.42 10.53 -11.57
CA ASN A 288 20.75 9.96 -11.40
C ASN A 288 20.84 9.28 -10.04
N MET A 289 21.16 7.99 -10.04
CA MET A 289 21.32 7.17 -8.83
C MET A 289 22.47 7.67 -7.94
N ALA A 290 23.50 8.29 -8.53
CA ALA A 290 24.63 8.83 -7.77
C ALA A 290 24.29 10.04 -6.91
N ASN A 291 23.09 10.64 -7.10
CA ASN A 291 22.61 11.73 -6.25
C ASN A 291 21.90 11.22 -4.97
N TYR A 292 21.88 9.91 -4.74
CA TYR A 292 21.22 9.28 -3.60
C TYR A 292 22.26 8.62 -2.71
N ASP A 293 22.06 8.75 -1.41
CA ASP A 293 22.72 7.96 -0.38
C ASP A 293 22.03 6.60 -0.33
N TRP A 294 22.77 5.53 -0.63
CA TRP A 294 22.26 4.18 -0.68
C TRP A 294 22.55 3.41 0.61
N SER A 295 21.55 2.67 1.07
CA SER A 295 21.66 1.78 2.21
C SER A 295 20.82 0.53 1.98
N SER A 296 21.12 -0.54 2.69
CA SER A 296 20.28 -1.74 2.66
C SER A 296 20.18 -2.38 4.04
N THR A 297 19.14 -3.19 4.21
CA THR A 297 18.94 -4.03 5.39
C THR A 297 18.70 -5.47 4.92
N PRO A 298 19.63 -6.41 5.17
CA PRO A 298 20.95 -6.22 5.81
C PRO A 298 21.90 -5.33 4.99
N GLU A 299 22.99 -4.85 5.61
CA GLU A 299 24.01 -4.00 4.94
C GLU A 299 24.86 -4.81 3.94
N SER A 300 24.34 -4.97 2.73
CA SER A 300 24.84 -5.86 1.68
C SER A 300 24.81 -5.24 0.29
N VAL A 301 24.20 -4.07 0.08
CA VAL A 301 24.11 -3.41 -1.22
C VAL A 301 24.79 -2.05 -1.16
N TYR A 302 25.58 -1.73 -2.17
CA TYR A 302 26.28 -0.45 -2.28
C TYR A 302 26.28 0.07 -3.72
N LEU A 303 26.53 1.36 -3.88
CA LEU A 303 26.64 2.01 -5.19
C LEU A 303 28.09 1.96 -5.67
N ALA A 304 28.34 1.37 -6.84
CA ALA A 304 29.64 1.37 -7.51
C ALA A 304 29.49 1.20 -9.02
N ASN A 305 30.47 1.69 -9.80
CA ASN A 305 30.50 1.57 -11.27
C ASN A 305 29.21 2.04 -11.98
N GLY A 306 28.50 3.02 -11.41
CA GLY A 306 27.28 3.59 -11.99
C GLY A 306 25.98 2.84 -11.71
N GLY A 307 25.98 1.81 -10.86
CA GLY A 307 24.78 1.08 -10.45
C GLY A 307 24.90 0.42 -9.07
N LEU A 308 23.89 -0.35 -8.69
CA LEU A 308 23.90 -1.11 -7.44
C LEU A 308 24.63 -2.44 -7.63
N LEU A 309 25.56 -2.70 -6.72
CA LEU A 309 26.26 -3.97 -6.57
C LEU A 309 26.01 -4.51 -5.17
N GLY A 310 26.10 -5.82 -5.04
CA GLY A 310 25.98 -6.49 -3.76
C GLY A 310 27.32 -7.01 -3.24
N ASP A 311 27.44 -7.03 -1.93
CA ASP A 311 28.53 -7.63 -1.17
C ASP A 311 28.30 -9.15 -1.12
N VAL A 312 29.08 -9.89 -1.90
CA VAL A 312 29.00 -11.35 -1.99
C VAL A 312 29.22 -12.05 -0.65
N THR A 313 29.91 -11.41 0.30
CA THR A 313 30.13 -11.97 1.64
C THR A 313 28.88 -11.90 2.51
N LYS A 314 27.85 -11.17 2.07
CA LYS A 314 26.59 -10.93 2.78
C LYS A 314 25.38 -11.21 1.88
N PRO A 315 25.16 -12.48 1.47
CA PRO A 315 23.95 -12.87 0.76
C PRO A 315 22.72 -12.57 1.61
N PHE A 316 21.65 -12.14 0.94
CA PHE A 316 20.40 -11.79 1.60
C PHE A 316 19.20 -12.17 0.75
N LYS A 317 18.13 -12.50 1.46
CA LYS A 317 16.81 -12.76 0.91
C LYS A 317 15.80 -11.87 1.63
N ASP A 318 14.80 -11.40 0.90
CA ASP A 318 13.74 -10.53 1.41
C ASP A 318 14.28 -9.25 2.09
N GLY A 319 15.40 -8.72 1.57
CA GLY A 319 16.03 -7.49 2.06
C GLY A 319 15.35 -6.22 1.57
N THR A 320 15.73 -5.09 2.18
CA THR A 320 15.28 -3.75 1.78
C THR A 320 16.45 -2.92 1.30
N VAL A 321 16.34 -2.29 0.14
CA VAL A 321 17.33 -1.34 -0.40
C VAL A 321 16.68 0.05 -0.47
N ILE A 322 17.38 1.06 0.02
CA ILE A 322 16.86 2.43 0.13
C ILE A 322 17.87 3.40 -0.46
N GLY A 323 17.46 4.12 -1.50
CA GLY A 323 18.13 5.33 -1.98
C GLY A 323 17.47 6.56 -1.39
N THR A 324 18.23 7.42 -0.72
CA THR A 324 17.73 8.67 -0.13
C THR A 324 18.41 9.88 -0.74
N ARG A 325 17.63 10.84 -1.27
CA ARG A 325 18.13 12.14 -1.71
C ARG A 325 17.48 13.24 -0.88
N THR A 326 18.32 14.06 -0.25
CA THR A 326 17.87 15.24 0.50
C THR A 326 18.45 16.50 -0.14
N ASN A 327 17.61 17.51 -0.37
CA ASN A 327 18.10 18.81 -0.84
C ASN A 327 18.08 19.83 0.31
N SER A 328 19.27 20.20 0.80
CA SER A 328 19.43 21.23 1.84
C SER A 328 19.19 22.65 1.33
N SER A 329 19.22 22.86 0.01
CA SER A 329 19.04 24.18 -0.61
C SER A 329 17.59 24.66 -0.56
N ALA A 330 17.40 25.98 -0.48
CA ALA A 330 16.10 26.62 -0.61
C ALA A 330 15.59 26.68 -2.07
N CYS A 331 16.48 26.42 -3.05
CA CYS A 331 16.19 26.48 -4.47
C CYS A 331 16.03 25.07 -5.07
N VAL A 332 15.20 24.97 -6.10
CA VAL A 332 15.04 23.74 -6.91
C VAL A 332 16.08 23.73 -8.02
N ASP A 333 16.69 22.56 -8.22
CA ASP A 333 17.37 22.27 -9.47
C ASP A 333 16.35 22.30 -10.61
N LYS A 334 16.50 23.28 -11.49
CA LYS A 334 15.58 23.47 -12.62
C LYS A 334 15.69 22.24 -13.54
N ASN A 335 14.55 21.77 -14.03
CA ASN A 335 14.40 20.69 -15.03
C ASN A 335 14.42 19.23 -14.53
N GLU A 336 13.98 18.97 -13.29
CA GLU A 336 13.76 17.61 -12.79
C GLU A 336 12.29 17.37 -12.43
N VAL A 337 11.79 16.15 -12.68
CA VAL A 337 10.42 15.75 -12.31
C VAL A 337 10.25 15.77 -10.79
N THR A 338 11.27 15.38 -10.05
CA THR A 338 11.30 15.46 -8.58
C THR A 338 11.95 16.76 -8.13
N GLN A 339 11.16 17.63 -7.50
CA GLN A 339 11.58 18.93 -6.99
C GLN A 339 11.64 18.94 -5.47
N LEU A 340 12.86 18.98 -4.94
CA LEU A 340 13.12 19.04 -3.50
C LEU A 340 13.51 20.47 -3.08
N LYS A 341 12.96 20.98 -1.97
CA LYS A 341 13.35 22.28 -1.37
C LYS A 341 13.46 22.21 0.14
N LYS A 342 14.38 23.00 0.70
CA LYS A 342 14.46 23.31 2.14
C LYS A 342 14.42 22.03 2.99
N ASN A 343 15.36 21.12 2.77
CA ASN A 343 15.45 19.81 3.42
C ASN A 343 14.35 18.81 3.03
N GLY A 344 13.60 19.06 1.94
CA GLY A 344 12.71 18.07 1.37
C GLY A 344 13.48 16.83 0.90
N ARG A 345 12.85 15.65 1.06
CA ARG A 345 13.48 14.35 0.83
C ARG A 345 12.69 13.51 -0.16
N HIS A 346 13.41 12.86 -1.08
CA HIS A 346 12.88 11.78 -1.90
C HIS A 346 13.55 10.47 -1.51
N GLU A 347 12.74 9.46 -1.27
CA GLU A 347 13.19 8.10 -0.96
C GLU A 347 12.68 7.16 -2.05
N VAL A 348 13.55 6.29 -2.52
CA VAL A 348 13.20 5.17 -3.38
C VAL A 348 13.58 3.89 -2.66
N VAL A 349 12.57 3.08 -2.37
CA VAL A 349 12.64 1.90 -1.51
C VAL A 349 12.30 0.68 -2.35
N PHE A 350 13.08 -0.37 -2.20
CA PHE A 350 12.83 -1.67 -2.77
C PHE A 350 12.75 -2.68 -1.64
N THR A 351 11.56 -3.22 -1.37
CA THR A 351 11.33 -4.19 -0.29
C THR A 351 11.22 -5.59 -0.84
N GLY A 352 11.63 -6.61 -0.07
CA GLY A 352 11.56 -8.01 -0.52
C GLY A 352 12.53 -8.35 -1.65
N THR A 353 13.65 -7.63 -1.73
CA THR A 353 14.73 -7.86 -2.72
C THR A 353 15.63 -9.00 -2.29
N SER A 354 16.26 -9.70 -3.24
CA SER A 354 17.24 -10.74 -2.95
C SER A 354 18.54 -10.50 -3.70
N SER A 355 19.67 -10.82 -3.08
CA SER A 355 20.94 -10.92 -3.79
C SER A 355 20.92 -12.15 -4.69
N HIS A 356 21.36 -12.01 -5.93
CA HIS A 356 21.49 -13.11 -6.88
C HIS A 356 22.94 -13.24 -7.31
N TYR A 357 23.83 -13.44 -6.34
CA TYR A 357 25.25 -13.65 -6.61
C TYR A 357 25.41 -14.97 -7.33
N ILE A 358 26.03 -14.95 -8.51
CA ILE A 358 26.32 -16.17 -9.28
C ILE A 358 27.82 -16.45 -9.24
N VAL A 359 28.15 -17.74 -9.16
CA VAL A 359 29.51 -18.24 -9.26
C VAL A 359 29.61 -19.23 -10.42
N PRO A 360 30.70 -19.20 -11.20
CA PRO A 360 30.92 -20.18 -12.24
C PRO A 360 31.28 -21.53 -11.61
N VAL A 361 30.54 -22.56 -12.00
CA VAL A 361 30.89 -23.97 -11.79
C VAL A 361 31.43 -24.49 -13.11
N LEU A 362 32.72 -24.82 -13.13
CA LEU A 362 33.41 -25.36 -14.29
C LEU A 362 33.29 -26.88 -14.29
N THR A 363 32.71 -27.45 -15.33
CA THR A 363 32.62 -28.90 -15.52
C THR A 363 33.58 -29.33 -16.60
N ARG A 364 34.40 -30.34 -16.30
CA ARG A 364 35.32 -30.95 -17.27
C ARG A 364 34.98 -32.42 -17.41
N HIS A 365 34.80 -32.84 -18.64
CA HIS A 365 34.44 -34.19 -19.00
C HIS A 365 35.62 -34.85 -19.67
N TYR A 366 36.16 -35.87 -19.01
CA TYR A 366 37.29 -36.63 -19.51
C TYR A 366 36.84 -38.01 -19.96
N VAL A 367 37.33 -38.44 -21.12
CA VAL A 367 36.97 -39.72 -21.73
C VAL A 367 38.24 -40.54 -21.96
N ASP A 368 38.25 -41.80 -21.54
CA ASP A 368 39.21 -42.80 -22.00
C ASP A 368 38.58 -43.56 -23.17
N SER A 369 38.99 -43.19 -24.39
CA SER A 369 38.45 -43.74 -25.63
C SER A 369 39.15 -45.01 -26.10
N GLN A 370 40.32 -45.31 -25.56
CA GLN A 370 41.13 -46.47 -25.94
C GLN A 370 41.13 -47.58 -24.88
N LEU A 371 40.50 -47.33 -23.72
CA LEU A 371 40.43 -48.24 -22.57
C LEU A 371 41.83 -48.60 -22.03
N GLU A 372 42.77 -47.65 -22.15
CA GLU A 372 44.17 -47.81 -21.73
C GLU A 372 44.48 -47.10 -20.40
N GLY A 373 43.48 -46.44 -19.80
CA GLY A 373 43.61 -45.61 -18.60
C GLY A 373 44.05 -44.17 -18.88
N ASN A 374 44.07 -43.75 -20.15
CA ASN A 374 44.51 -42.43 -20.59
C ASN A 374 43.30 -41.52 -20.86
N TYR A 375 42.88 -40.77 -19.84
CA TYR A 375 41.73 -39.87 -19.94
C TYR A 375 42.10 -38.56 -20.64
N GLU A 376 41.42 -38.25 -21.74
CA GLU A 376 41.58 -37.01 -22.48
C GLU A 376 40.40 -36.05 -22.23
N LEU A 377 40.65 -34.74 -22.21
CA LEU A 377 39.60 -33.74 -22.05
C LEU A 377 38.72 -33.73 -23.30
N TYR A 378 37.48 -34.17 -23.16
CA TYR A 378 36.50 -34.21 -24.23
C TYR A 378 35.70 -32.90 -24.32
N LYS A 379 35.24 -32.38 -23.17
CA LYS A 379 34.40 -31.19 -23.11
C LYS A 379 34.66 -30.39 -21.83
N GLU A 380 34.61 -29.08 -21.94
CA GLU A 380 34.64 -28.14 -20.83
C GLU A 380 33.41 -27.20 -20.94
N GLU A 381 32.66 -27.06 -19.86
CA GLU A 381 31.48 -26.19 -19.79
C GLU A 381 31.47 -25.34 -18.52
N ILE A 382 30.88 -24.15 -18.60
CA ILE A 382 30.71 -23.25 -17.46
C ILE A 382 29.21 -23.13 -17.17
N HIS A 383 28.83 -23.46 -15.95
CA HIS A 383 27.47 -23.29 -15.44
C HIS A 383 27.45 -22.21 -14.37
N TYR A 384 26.57 -21.22 -14.51
CA TYR A 384 26.42 -20.16 -13.52
C TYR A 384 25.39 -20.58 -12.47
N VAL A 385 25.81 -20.70 -11.21
CA VAL A 385 24.95 -21.12 -10.09
C VAL A 385 24.90 -20.04 -9.02
N GLU A 386 23.73 -19.84 -8.43
CA GLU A 386 23.53 -18.86 -7.36
C GLU A 386 24.23 -19.29 -6.06
N VAL A 387 25.00 -18.41 -5.46
CA VAL A 387 25.69 -18.60 -4.17
C VAL A 387 24.68 -19.00 -3.10
N GLY A 388 25.01 -20.03 -2.31
CA GLY A 388 24.13 -20.62 -1.32
C GLY A 388 23.19 -21.71 -1.86
N SER A 389 23.10 -21.88 -3.17
CA SER A 389 22.33 -22.97 -3.79
C SER A 389 23.10 -24.29 -3.73
N LEU A 390 22.35 -25.40 -3.64
CA LEU A 390 22.90 -26.74 -3.77
C LEU A 390 23.21 -27.04 -5.23
N VAL A 391 24.49 -27.24 -5.53
CA VAL A 391 24.99 -27.77 -6.80
C VAL A 391 24.89 -29.28 -6.71
N LYS A 392 23.99 -29.88 -7.49
CA LYS A 392 23.91 -31.32 -7.63
C LYS A 392 24.88 -31.77 -8.72
N VAL A 393 25.84 -32.62 -8.35
CA VAL A 393 26.89 -33.05 -9.28
C VAL A 393 26.29 -33.84 -10.44
N ASP A 394 25.23 -34.61 -10.19
CA ASP A 394 24.59 -35.43 -11.22
C ASP A 394 23.84 -34.61 -12.28
N ASP A 395 23.44 -33.36 -11.98
CA ASP A 395 22.69 -32.50 -12.90
C ASP A 395 23.54 -32.05 -14.11
N PHE A 396 24.87 -32.19 -14.05
CA PHE A 396 25.79 -31.79 -15.12
C PHE A 396 26.51 -32.96 -15.79
N GLN A 397 26.11 -34.21 -15.54
CA GLN A 397 26.67 -35.35 -16.26
C GLN A 397 26.39 -35.26 -17.77
N LEU A 398 27.35 -35.70 -18.59
CA LEU A 398 27.12 -35.82 -20.02
C LEU A 398 26.34 -37.10 -20.31
N ASP A 399 25.27 -36.96 -21.09
CA ASP A 399 24.57 -38.09 -21.67
C ASP A 399 25.23 -38.50 -22.99
N PHE A 400 25.86 -39.68 -22.99
CA PHE A 400 26.45 -40.32 -24.16
C PHE A 400 25.48 -41.34 -24.78
N SER A 401 24.17 -41.06 -24.80
CA SER A 401 23.09 -41.94 -25.25
C SER A 401 23.23 -42.57 -26.65
N TRP A 402 24.24 -42.18 -27.43
CA TRP A 402 24.52 -42.66 -28.78
C TRP A 402 25.75 -43.59 -28.88
N THR A 403 26.51 -43.78 -27.80
CA THR A 403 27.70 -44.65 -27.73
C THR A 403 27.68 -45.52 -26.46
N GLU A 404 28.33 -46.69 -26.51
CA GLU A 404 28.54 -47.47 -25.29
C GLU A 404 29.49 -46.70 -24.37
N SER A 405 28.95 -46.22 -23.25
CA SER A 405 29.69 -45.45 -22.27
C SER A 405 29.41 -45.93 -20.86
N THR A 406 30.42 -45.87 -20.01
CA THR A 406 30.31 -46.12 -18.57
C THR A 406 30.77 -44.87 -17.82
N TYR A 407 29.88 -44.31 -17.01
CA TYR A 407 30.23 -43.25 -16.08
C TYR A 407 31.02 -43.83 -14.90
N GLU A 408 32.24 -43.35 -14.68
CA GLU A 408 33.11 -43.85 -13.62
C GLU A 408 33.06 -43.01 -12.34
N GLY A 409 32.49 -41.81 -12.41
CA GLY A 409 32.33 -40.93 -11.27
C GLY A 409 32.77 -39.49 -11.53
N ALA A 410 32.48 -38.64 -10.54
CA ALA A 410 32.98 -37.28 -10.45
C ALA A 410 33.94 -37.19 -9.25
N ASP A 411 34.85 -36.24 -9.29
CA ASP A 411 35.78 -35.94 -8.19
C ASP A 411 35.14 -35.19 -7.01
N LYS A 412 33.86 -34.83 -7.12
CA LYS A 412 33.08 -34.15 -6.08
C LYS A 412 31.74 -34.81 -5.81
N THR A 413 31.27 -34.64 -4.60
CA THR A 413 29.86 -34.83 -4.21
C THR A 413 29.12 -33.51 -4.27
N ASP A 414 27.78 -33.54 -4.22
CA ASP A 414 26.93 -32.35 -4.09
C ASP A 414 27.50 -31.35 -3.07
N PHE A 415 27.48 -30.06 -3.43
CA PHE A 415 28.08 -29.00 -2.61
C PHE A 415 27.27 -27.71 -2.71
N ILE A 416 27.44 -26.83 -1.73
CA ILE A 416 26.84 -25.48 -1.77
C ILE A 416 27.76 -24.58 -2.58
N ALA A 417 27.20 -23.86 -3.56
CA ALA A 417 27.91 -22.85 -4.33
C ALA A 417 28.39 -21.72 -3.40
N VAL A 418 29.70 -21.45 -3.38
CA VAL A 418 30.32 -20.41 -2.56
C VAL A 418 31.29 -19.57 -3.39
N LYS A 419 31.45 -18.27 -3.07
CA LYS A 419 32.47 -17.39 -3.67
C LYS A 419 33.55 -17.09 -2.62
N ASP A 420 34.53 -17.97 -2.50
CA ASP A 420 35.65 -17.82 -1.55
C ASP A 420 37.02 -17.63 -2.25
N GLY A 421 37.01 -17.46 -3.57
CA GLY A 421 38.21 -17.36 -4.41
C GLY A 421 38.74 -18.70 -4.91
N THR A 422 38.20 -19.83 -4.44
CA THR A 422 38.49 -21.15 -4.97
C THR A 422 37.61 -21.43 -6.20
N PRO A 423 38.18 -21.84 -7.34
CA PRO A 423 37.38 -22.29 -8.48
C PRO A 423 36.45 -23.45 -8.10
N LEU A 424 35.16 -23.32 -8.40
CA LEU A 424 34.20 -24.41 -8.23
C LEU A 424 34.28 -25.31 -9.46
N GLU A 425 35.12 -26.34 -9.39
CA GLU A 425 35.33 -27.27 -10.51
C GLU A 425 34.75 -28.66 -10.20
N ILE A 426 34.21 -29.33 -11.21
CA ILE A 426 33.79 -30.74 -11.17
C ILE A 426 34.42 -31.46 -12.36
N ASN A 427 35.18 -32.51 -12.10
CA ASN A 427 35.82 -33.33 -13.12
C ASN A 427 35.12 -34.68 -13.19
N TYR A 428 34.49 -34.97 -14.33
CA TYR A 428 33.79 -36.22 -14.62
C TYR A 428 34.69 -37.14 -15.46
N LYS A 429 34.63 -38.44 -15.17
CA LYS A 429 35.33 -39.47 -15.94
C LYS A 429 34.35 -40.47 -16.56
N TYR A 430 34.61 -40.79 -17.82
CA TYR A 430 33.83 -41.74 -18.59
C TYR A 430 34.77 -42.70 -19.34
N LEU A 431 34.36 -43.97 -19.42
CA LEU A 431 34.84 -44.89 -20.45
C LEU A 431 33.86 -44.79 -21.60
N ALA A 432 34.29 -44.44 -22.81
CA ALA A 432 33.40 -44.41 -23.95
C ALA A 432 34.18 -44.69 -25.23
N GLU A 433 33.74 -45.67 -26.02
CA GLU A 433 34.24 -45.85 -27.38
C GLU A 433 33.65 -44.73 -28.25
N LEU A 434 34.44 -43.67 -28.49
CA LEU A 434 34.04 -42.49 -29.26
C LEU A 434 34.27 -42.64 -30.77
#